data_AF-K2AGA1-F1
#
_entry.id   AF-K2AGA1-F1
#
_cell.length_a   1.000
_cell.length_b   1.000
_cell.length_c   1.000
_cell.angle_alpha   90.00
_cell.angle_beta   90.00
_cell.angle_gamma   90.00
#
_symmetry.space_group_name_H-M   'P 1'
#
loop_
_entity.id
_entity.type
_entity.pdbx_description
1 polymer ?
#
loop_
_entity_poly.entity_id
_entity_poly.type
_entity_poly.pdbx_seq_one_letter_code
_entity_poly.pdbx_strand_id
1 'polypeptide(L)'
;MGVAAALPLPFVFEVVVAALLGGIINPLYSLLIAHTNDYLGKEEMPGASAGLIFLNGFGAIFGPLVAGWLMGEIGPKGYFLIIGGFFAVLAGYAAYRMTRRAAPVQSGGYTGLSPTASSLAVEAVLSDEPRR
;
A
#
# COMPACT_ATOMS: atom_id res chain seq x y z
N MET A 1 4.81 -15.74 4.35
CA MET A 1 4.54 -15.41 5.77
C MET A 1 4.23 -16.66 6.60
N GLY A 2 3.21 -17.46 6.24
CA GLY A 2 2.87 -18.69 7.00
C GLY A 2 4.03 -19.69 7.20
N VAL A 3 4.91 -19.83 6.21
CA VAL A 3 6.09 -20.72 6.29
C VAL A 3 7.11 -20.26 7.35
N ALA A 4 7.35 -18.95 7.48
CA ALA A 4 8.28 -18.39 8.46
C ALA A 4 7.74 -18.42 9.90
N ALA A 5 6.41 -18.39 10.06
CA ALA A 5 5.78 -18.57 11.36
C ALA A 5 5.75 -20.06 11.78
N ALA A 6 5.47 -20.98 10.85
CA ALA A 6 5.26 -22.39 11.16
C ALA A 6 6.58 -23.18 11.33
N LEU A 7 7.64 -22.84 10.60
CA LEU A 7 8.91 -23.56 10.63
C LEU A 7 10.00 -22.73 11.32
N PRO A 8 10.85 -23.34 12.16
CA PRO A 8 12.07 -22.68 12.63
C PRO A 8 13.02 -22.52 11.43
N LEU A 9 13.02 -21.33 10.84
CA LEU A 9 13.90 -21.00 9.72
C LEU A 9 15.29 -20.57 10.23
N PRO A 10 16.36 -20.85 9.48
CA PRO A 10 17.65 -20.23 9.74
C PRO A 10 17.55 -18.70 9.64
N PHE A 11 18.33 -17.97 10.45
CA PHE A 11 18.35 -16.51 10.46
C PHE A 11 18.41 -15.86 9.06
N VAL A 12 19.22 -16.43 8.16
CA VAL A 12 19.35 -15.94 6.77
C VAL A 12 18.01 -15.95 6.03
N PHE A 13 17.18 -16.97 6.22
CA PHE A 13 15.86 -17.05 5.59
C PHE A 13 14.89 -16.01 6.17
N GLU A 14 14.96 -15.73 7.48
CA GLU A 14 14.16 -14.67 8.08
C GLU A 14 14.54 -13.29 7.52
N VAL A 15 15.84 -13.05 7.32
CA VAL A 15 16.34 -11.82 6.69
C VAL A 15 15.87 -11.70 5.24
N VAL A 16 15.90 -12.77 4.45
CA VAL A 16 15.38 -12.77 3.08
C VAL A 16 13.88 -12.44 3.06
N VAL A 17 13.10 -13.04 3.96
CA VAL A 17 11.67 -12.76 4.08
C VAL A 17 11.42 -11.31 4.50
N ALA A 18 12.20 -10.76 5.43
CA ALA A 18 12.13 -9.37 5.85
C ALA A 18 12.51 -8.40 4.71
N ALA A 19 13.52 -8.76 3.90
CA ALA A 19 13.92 -7.97 2.73
C ALA A 19 12.83 -7.94 1.67
N LEU A 20 12.25 -9.10 1.34
CA LEU A 20 11.12 -9.18 0.40
C LEU A 20 9.91 -8.40 0.93
N LEU A 21 9.64 -8.50 2.23
CA LEU A 21 8.56 -7.76 2.87
C LEU A 21 8.75 -6.24 2.72
N GLY A 22 9.95 -5.72 3.03
CA GLY A 22 10.26 -4.31 2.84
C GLY A 22 10.14 -3.87 1.37
N GLY A 23 10.60 -4.72 0.46
CA GLY A 23 10.50 -4.51 -0.99
C GLY A 23 9.06 -4.46 -1.51
N ILE A 24 8.11 -5.14 -0.85
CA ILE A 24 6.69 -5.15 -1.23
C ILE A 24 5.93 -3.99 -0.55
N ILE A 25 6.20 -3.71 0.73
CA ILE A 25 5.48 -2.67 1.48
C ILE A 25 5.69 -1.29 0.86
N ASN A 26 6.93 -0.96 0.45
CA ASN A 26 7.25 0.39 -0.04
C ASN A 26 6.47 0.76 -1.32
N PRO A 27 6.47 -0.03 -2.40
CA PRO A 27 5.64 0.24 -3.57
C PRO A 27 4.15 0.20 -3.27
N LEU A 28 3.71 -0.73 -2.42
CA LEU A 28 2.30 -0.90 -2.10
C LEU A 28 1.72 0.31 -1.37
N TYR A 29 2.49 0.94 -0.47
CA TYR A 29 2.09 2.19 0.18
C TYR A 29 1.86 3.31 -0.84
N SER A 30 2.84 3.56 -1.72
CA SER A 30 2.72 4.59 -2.77
C SER A 30 1.55 4.31 -3.72
N LEU A 31 1.35 3.04 -4.10
CA LEU A 31 0.26 2.64 -4.98
C LEU A 31 -1.11 2.84 -4.33
N LEU A 32 -1.28 2.51 -3.05
CA LEU A 32 -2.54 2.70 -2.33
C LEU A 32 -2.91 4.18 -2.17
N ILE A 33 -1.92 5.05 -1.92
CA ILE A 33 -2.15 6.49 -1.84
C ILE A 33 -2.52 7.06 -3.21
N ALA A 34 -1.76 6.71 -4.26
CA ALA A 34 -2.08 7.13 -5.62
C ALA A 34 -3.48 6.67 -6.03
N HIS A 35 -3.79 5.37 -5.82
CA HIS A 35 -5.11 4.81 -6.09
C HIS A 35 -6.22 5.51 -5.30
N THR A 36 -5.96 5.99 -4.08
CA THR A 36 -6.98 6.75 -3.34
C THR A 36 -7.13 8.15 -3.93
N ASN A 37 -6.03 8.85 -4.19
CA ASN A 37 -6.02 10.21 -4.73
C ASN A 37 -6.64 10.30 -6.14
N ASP A 38 -6.49 9.28 -6.98
CA ASP A 38 -7.06 9.24 -8.34
C ASP A 38 -8.60 9.23 -8.36
N TYR A 39 -9.24 8.90 -7.23
CA TYR A 39 -10.69 8.81 -7.10
C TYR A 39 -11.31 10.03 -6.39
N LEU A 40 -10.51 11.03 -6.03
CA LEU A 40 -10.97 12.21 -5.31
C LEU A 40 -11.05 13.46 -6.20
N GLY A 41 -12.13 14.22 -6.06
CA GLY A 41 -12.22 15.57 -6.61
C GLY A 41 -11.28 16.53 -5.88
N LYS A 42 -10.80 17.58 -6.57
CA LYS A 42 -9.86 18.58 -6.00
C LYS A 42 -10.34 19.20 -4.68
N GLU A 43 -11.65 19.34 -4.51
CA GLU A 43 -12.27 19.92 -3.33
C GLU A 43 -12.28 18.96 -2.13
N GLU A 44 -12.24 17.64 -2.37
CA GLU A 44 -12.28 16.60 -1.33
C GLU A 44 -10.88 16.12 -0.93
N MET A 45 -9.87 16.41 -1.76
CA MET A 45 -8.47 15.98 -1.56
C MET A 45 -7.89 16.34 -0.19
N PRO A 46 -8.06 17.56 0.37
CA PRO A 46 -7.50 17.89 1.68
C PRO A 46 -8.11 17.04 2.81
N GLY A 47 -9.43 16.80 2.75
CA GLY A 47 -10.15 16.05 3.77
C GLY A 47 -9.75 14.57 3.81
N ALA A 48 -9.69 13.90 2.66
CA ALA A 48 -9.28 12.48 2.65
C ALA A 48 -7.79 12.29 2.82
N SER A 49 -6.95 13.23 2.36
CA SER A 49 -5.51 13.20 2.63
C SER A 49 -5.25 13.26 4.15
N ALA A 50 -5.99 14.10 4.88
CA ALA A 50 -5.93 14.13 6.34
C ALA A 50 -6.37 12.79 6.96
N GLY A 51 -7.39 12.13 6.40
CA GLY A 51 -7.80 10.78 6.78
C GLY A 51 -6.72 9.73 6.57
N LEU A 52 -6.04 9.73 5.42
CA LEU A 52 -4.93 8.81 5.12
C LEU A 52 -3.75 8.99 6.08
N ILE A 53 -3.37 10.24 6.37
CA ILE A 53 -2.32 10.57 7.35
C ILE A 53 -2.73 10.12 8.75
N PHE A 54 -4.00 10.35 9.13
CA PHE A 54 -4.53 9.88 10.40
C PHE A 54 -4.45 8.35 10.53
N LEU A 55 -4.84 7.60 9.49
CA LEU A 55 -4.70 6.14 9.47
C LEU A 55 -3.24 5.70 9.58
N ASN A 56 -2.31 6.41 8.93
CA ASN A 56 -0.88 6.12 9.07
C ASN A 56 -0.41 6.29 10.52
N GLY A 57 -0.77 7.41 11.16
CA GLY A 57 -0.46 7.66 12.57
C GLY A 57 -1.11 6.64 13.51
N PHE A 58 -2.38 6.28 13.24
CA PHE A 58 -3.08 5.22 13.96
C PHE A 58 -2.31 3.89 13.87
N GLY A 59 -1.94 3.46 12.66
CA GLY A 59 -1.13 2.27 12.46
C GLY A 59 0.24 2.34 13.16
N ALA A 60 0.86 3.52 13.22
CA ALA A 60 2.14 3.71 13.89
C ALA A 60 2.06 3.56 15.43
N ILE A 61 0.92 3.91 16.03
CA ILE A 61 0.68 3.76 17.47
C ILE A 61 0.26 2.32 17.80
N PHE A 62 -0.78 1.83 17.12
CA PHE A 62 -1.35 0.52 17.43
C PHE A 62 -0.51 -0.65 16.90
N GLY A 63 0.23 -0.45 15.81
CA GLY A 63 1.07 -1.49 15.20
C GLY A 63 2.09 -2.08 16.18
N PRO A 64 2.98 -1.27 16.79
CA PRO A 64 3.94 -1.75 17.78
C PRO A 64 3.29 -2.32 19.04
N LEU A 65 2.14 -1.79 19.47
CA LEU A 65 1.42 -2.30 20.64
C LEU A 65 0.91 -3.72 20.41
N VAL A 66 0.23 -3.97 19.28
CA VAL A 66 -0.29 -5.30 18.95
C VAL A 66 0.86 -6.24 18.60
N ALA A 67 1.86 -5.78 17.84
CA ALA A 67 3.03 -6.58 17.49
C ALA A 67 3.83 -6.98 18.73
N GLY A 68 4.06 -6.04 19.67
CA GLY A 68 4.78 -6.29 20.92
C GLY A 68 4.04 -7.25 21.85
N TRP A 69 2.72 -7.07 21.98
CA TRP A 69 1.89 -8.01 22.75
C TRP A 69 1.94 -9.42 22.16
N LEU A 70 1.80 -9.55 20.85
CA LEU A 70 1.83 -10.85 20.16
C LEU A 70 3.22 -11.50 20.19
N MET A 71 4.29 -10.70 20.14
CA MET A 71 5.65 -11.17 20.37
C MET A 71 5.86 -11.68 21.80
N GLY A 72 5.17 -11.10 22.78
CA GLY A 72 5.21 -11.53 24.18
C GLY A 72 4.57 -12.91 24.41
N GLU A 73 3.43 -13.18 23.78
CA GLU A 73 2.69 -14.44 23.92
C GLU A 73 3.29 -15.60 23.10
N ILE A 74 3.65 -15.35 21.84
CA ILE A 74 3.99 -16.39 20.85
C ILE A 74 5.47 -16.35 20.45
N GLY A 75 6.25 -15.44 21.05
CA GLY A 75 7.66 -15.21 20.72
C GLY A 75 7.85 -14.42 19.40
N PRO A 76 9.10 -14.34 18.89
CA PRO A 76 9.45 -13.53 17.71
C PRO A 76 8.63 -13.82 16.45
N LYS A 77 8.10 -15.04 16.34
CA LYS A 77 7.22 -15.49 15.25
C LYS A 77 5.91 -14.70 15.16
N GLY A 78 5.45 -14.12 16.27
CA GLY A 78 4.25 -13.27 16.31
C GLY A 78 4.31 -12.11 15.32
N TYR A 79 5.50 -11.55 15.09
CA TYR A 79 5.69 -10.45 14.13
C TYR A 79 5.33 -10.83 12.70
N PHE A 80 5.77 -12.00 12.24
CA PHE A 80 5.47 -12.46 10.89
C PHE A 80 4.01 -12.88 10.73
N LEU A 81 3.37 -13.37 11.81
CA LEU A 81 1.96 -13.71 11.83
C LEU A 81 1.06 -12.47 11.68
N ILE A 82 1.32 -11.41 12.46
CA ILE A 82 0.50 -10.19 12.39
C ILE A 82 0.62 -9.54 11.01
N ILE A 83 1.83 -9.47 10.45
CA ILE A 83 2.07 -8.94 9.11
C ILE A 83 1.40 -9.80 8.05
N GLY A 84 1.57 -11.12 8.14
CA GLY A 84 0.89 -12.06 7.26
C GLY A 84 -0.63 -11.91 7.32
N GLY A 85 -1.19 -11.68 8.50
CA GLY A 85 -2.61 -11.40 8.72
C GLY A 85 -3.07 -10.14 7.99
N PHE A 86 -2.35 -9.02 8.13
CA PHE A 86 -2.69 -7.79 7.41
C PHE A 86 -2.66 -7.97 5.89
N PHE A 87 -1.62 -8.62 5.36
CA PHE A 87 -1.53 -8.92 3.94
C PHE A 87 -2.63 -9.88 3.46
N ALA A 88 -3.01 -10.87 4.27
CA ALA A 88 -4.09 -11.80 3.94
C ALA A 88 -5.46 -11.09 3.89
N VAL A 89 -5.74 -10.19 4.86
CA VAL A 89 -6.95 -9.36 4.85
C VAL A 89 -6.97 -8.45 3.62
N LEU A 90 -5.85 -7.77 3.33
CA LEU A 90 -5.74 -6.90 2.16
C LEU A 90 -5.91 -7.68 0.86
N ALA A 91 -5.26 -8.84 0.72
CA ALA A 91 -5.37 -9.70 -0.45
C ALA A 91 -6.78 -10.26 -0.62
N GLY A 92 -7.43 -10.69 0.46
CA GLY A 92 -8.82 -11.13 0.44
C GLY A 92 -9.79 -10.03 0.01
N TYR A 93 -9.60 -8.82 0.54
CA TYR A 93 -10.38 -7.66 0.12
C TYR A 93 -10.12 -7.29 -1.35
N ALA A 94 -8.86 -7.30 -1.80
CA ALA A 94 -8.50 -7.03 -3.18
C ALA A 94 -9.12 -8.06 -4.14
N ALA A 95 -9.05 -9.36 -3.82
CA ALA A 95 -9.65 -10.43 -4.59
C ALA A 95 -11.19 -10.27 -4.66
N TYR A 96 -11.84 -9.99 -3.53
CA TYR A 96 -13.27 -9.70 -3.49
C TYR A 96 -13.66 -8.45 -4.30
N ARG A 97 -12.82 -7.40 -4.28
CA ARG A 97 -13.06 -6.20 -5.08
C ARG A 97 -12.90 -6.47 -6.57
N MET A 98 -11.90 -7.27 -6.95
CA MET A 98 -11.65 -7.67 -8.35
C MET A 98 -12.83 -8.46 -8.93
N THR A 99 -13.49 -9.30 -8.14
CA THR A 99 -14.66 -10.06 -8.64
C THR A 99 -15.91 -9.18 -8.82
N ARG A 100 -15.97 -8.00 -8.21
CA ARG A 100 -17.10 -7.07 -8.33
C ARG A 100 -16.94 -5.96 -9.37
N ARG A 101 -15.76 -5.78 -9.97
CA ARG A 101 -15.48 -4.69 -10.91
C ARG A 101 -14.94 -5.24 -12.24
N ALA A 102 -15.69 -5.04 -13.32
CA ALA A 102 -15.18 -5.31 -14.67
C ALA A 102 -13.99 -4.37 -14.96
N ALA A 103 -12.93 -4.90 -15.55
CA ALA A 103 -11.76 -4.11 -15.93
C ALA A 103 -12.19 -2.96 -16.87
N PRO A 104 -11.71 -1.72 -16.68
CA PRO A 104 -11.97 -0.63 -17.61
C PRO A 104 -11.43 -1.01 -19.00
N VAL A 105 -12.27 -0.89 -20.03
CA VAL A 105 -11.93 -1.25 -21.43
C VAL A 105 -10.92 -0.26 -22.04
N GLN A 106 -10.73 0.91 -21.43
CA GLN A 106 -9.72 1.89 -21.81
C GLN A 106 -8.90 2.30 -20.58
N SER A 107 -7.60 1.99 -20.62
CA SER A 107 -6.61 2.79 -19.93
C SER A 107 -6.52 4.12 -20.67
N GLY A 108 -6.83 5.24 -20.02
CA GLY A 108 -6.46 6.55 -20.55
C GLY A 108 -4.99 6.56 -20.94
N GLY A 109 -4.64 7.28 -22.01
CA GLY A 109 -3.27 7.35 -22.50
C GLY A 109 -2.32 7.78 -21.39
N TYR A 110 -1.32 6.97 -21.09
CA TYR A 110 -0.26 7.36 -20.17
C TYR A 110 0.62 8.39 -20.87
N THR A 111 0.42 9.67 -20.58
CA THR A 111 1.35 10.70 -21.02
C THR A 111 2.55 10.68 -20.08
N GLY A 112 3.66 10.10 -20.57
CA GLY A 112 4.89 9.96 -19.81
C GLY A 112 5.48 11.32 -19.46
N LEU A 113 5.15 11.82 -18.26
CA LEU A 113 5.83 12.95 -17.66
C LEU A 113 7.13 12.44 -17.03
N SER A 114 8.24 13.09 -17.37
CA SER A 114 9.51 12.86 -16.69
C SER A 114 9.33 13.22 -15.20
N PRO A 115 9.90 12.47 -14.24
CA PRO A 115 9.90 12.84 -12.82
C PRO A 115 10.56 14.20 -12.55
N THR A 116 11.34 14.73 -13.50
CA THR A 116 11.96 16.06 -13.47
C THR A 116 11.19 17.09 -14.28
N ALA A 117 9.99 16.77 -14.77
CA ALA A 117 9.14 17.73 -15.45
C ALA A 117 8.80 18.88 -14.49
N SER A 118 8.93 20.11 -14.98
CA SER A 118 8.54 21.29 -14.20
C SER A 118 7.02 21.33 -14.05
N SER A 119 6.53 21.98 -12.99
CA SER A 119 5.10 22.20 -12.78
C SER A 119 4.40 22.82 -14.00
N LEU A 120 5.10 23.72 -14.72
CA LEU A 120 4.64 24.31 -15.97
C LEU A 120 4.53 23.31 -17.13
N ALA A 121 5.46 22.36 -17.24
CA ALA A 121 5.40 21.32 -18.26
C ALA A 121 4.26 20.31 -18.00
N VAL A 122 4.01 20.00 -16.73
CA VAL A 122 2.86 19.18 -16.31
C VAL A 122 1.54 19.89 -16.63
N GLU A 123 1.45 21.18 -16.33
CA GLU A 123 0.23 21.97 -16.60
C GLU A 123 -0.02 22.18 -18.10
N ALA A 124 1.03 22.39 -18.91
CA ALA A 124 0.91 22.46 -20.37
C ALA A 124 0.37 21.16 -20.98
N VAL A 125 0.83 20.01 -20.49
CA VAL A 125 0.35 18.69 -20.96
C VAL A 125 -1.10 18.43 -20.53
N LEU A 126 -1.47 18.79 -19.30
CA LEU A 126 -2.84 18.62 -18.79
C LEU A 126 -3.84 19.60 -19.42
N SER A 127 -3.38 20.75 -19.92
CA SER A 127 -4.23 21.76 -20.58
C SER A 127 -4.39 21.53 -22.08
N ASP A 128 -3.55 20.71 -22.70
CA ASP A 128 -3.62 20.33 -24.11
C ASP A 128 -4.50 19.07 -24.36
N GLU A 129 -4.94 18.37 -23.30
CA GLU A 129 -6.00 17.38 -23.42
C GLU A 129 -7.33 18.07 -23.75
N PRO A 130 -7.95 17.77 -24.92
CA PRO A 130 -9.23 18.35 -25.27
C PRO A 130 -10.27 17.83 -24.29
N ARG A 131 -10.78 18.70 -23.41
CA ARG A 131 -11.90 18.43 -22.50
C ARG A 131 -13.02 17.72 -23.29
N ARG A 132 -13.16 16.41 -23.09
CA ARG A 132 -14.36 15.66 -23.46
C ARG A 132 -15.15 15.33 -22.21
#